data_AF-A0A5N6SBI8-F1
#
_entry.id   AF-A0A5N6SBI8-F1
#
_cell.length_a   1.000
_cell.length_b   1.000
_cell.length_c   1.000
_cell.angle_alpha   90.00
_cell.angle_beta   90.00
_cell.angle_gamma   90.00
#
_symmetry.space_group_name_H-M   'P 1'
#
loop_
_entity.id
_entity.type
_entity.pdbx_description
1 polymer ?
#
loop_
_entity_poly.entity_id
_entity_poly.type
_entity_poly.pdbx_seq_one_letter_code
_entity_poly.pdbx_strand_id
1 'polypeptide(L)'
;MPTLLNVPIRWKQNIEQKIQALEAAVSRNVNNNIPLDLPQQNEQGLENEPSSVGEEVVEGNQQDTTSERPGRWRITIDLESNPGALPGHYLLRANSVPANTPTDFIARGVISTENALRYFDEYQNRLDHFVYRILGDHSTATLGRIREVSPLLTTAICAVGALHFSSSDFEVLYKEFVALSAPLSFSRRQTVDDVRALCIGAFWLSDLSWSLVGLTVRITAELQLHKSFSKALQGDRNHYSRARLYLLVYACYHHFSVPYGRPPMTRECEAVRDVRKFLDCTYATEDDARLVSQVLRWSICTNIYDTFGADVDRLLSGADISNVRRFSIALDSLCAEWGDKFNRNAHVGNYPRKGVGIQYHCAKLYLCSHALRGAGSRLAKSRAPDVVLELEEIANSAVLSAVSILRAVISDPEIQSYPNGLPTYFDIMIAFAVVFLLKVSTRFSATVQLDNQETQRLMLSLVTVLKGVTASMHPHHLLVSITKGIDDLLQRSRMASDAAQAVPMDLLQQEAQQIIYDRKTPYVGFGLETDGIFDQYFMSEFDFLSGQDPESLI
;
A
#
# COMPACT_ATOMS: atom_id res chain seq x y z
N MET A 1 55.92 -34.70 18.80
CA MET A 1 54.80 -35.29 19.58
C MET A 1 53.52 -34.61 19.13
N PRO A 2 52.58 -35.36 18.52
CA PRO A 2 51.49 -34.84 17.69
C PRO A 2 50.22 -34.56 18.51
N THR A 3 49.30 -33.72 18.00
CA THR A 3 47.83 -33.93 17.97
C THR A 3 47.06 -32.63 17.73
N LEU A 4 46.94 -32.20 16.47
CA LEU A 4 45.97 -31.15 16.08
C LEU A 4 45.27 -31.47 14.74
N LEU A 5 45.10 -32.77 14.43
CA LEU A 5 44.49 -33.24 13.17
C LEU A 5 43.33 -34.22 13.33
N ASN A 6 42.80 -34.45 14.54
CA ASN A 6 41.75 -35.46 14.79
C ASN A 6 40.36 -34.93 15.14
N VAL A 7 40.13 -33.61 15.14
CA VAL A 7 38.79 -33.04 15.37
C VAL A 7 37.85 -33.30 14.18
N PRO A 8 38.28 -33.28 12.89
CA PRO A 8 37.37 -33.48 11.76
C PRO A 8 36.83 -34.92 11.58
N ILE A 9 37.43 -35.91 12.21
CA ILE A 9 37.07 -37.33 11.99
C ILE A 9 35.98 -37.77 12.99
N ARG A 10 36.02 -37.22 14.22
CA ARG A 10 35.06 -37.57 15.27
C ARG A 10 33.64 -37.07 15.00
N TRP A 11 33.47 -35.88 14.41
CA TRP A 11 32.14 -35.39 14.08
C TRP A 11 31.51 -36.17 12.92
N LYS A 12 32.31 -36.54 11.92
CA LYS A 12 31.87 -37.36 10.79
C LYS A 12 31.39 -38.74 11.24
N GLN A 13 32.17 -39.41 12.09
CA GLN A 13 31.78 -40.70 12.67
C GLN A 13 30.52 -40.62 13.54
N ASN A 14 30.34 -39.51 14.28
CA ASN A 14 29.13 -39.31 15.10
C ASN A 14 27.87 -39.13 14.23
N ILE A 15 27.99 -38.40 13.12
CA ILE A 15 26.89 -38.23 12.16
C ILE A 15 26.58 -39.55 11.44
N GLU A 16 27.59 -40.29 10.99
CA GLU A 16 27.41 -41.60 10.33
C GLU A 16 26.70 -42.60 11.27
N GLN A 17 27.08 -42.65 12.56
CA GLN A 17 26.39 -43.49 13.54
C GLN A 17 24.93 -43.08 13.76
N LYS A 18 24.63 -41.78 13.79
CA LYS A 18 23.25 -41.29 13.94
C LYS A 18 22.39 -41.60 12.72
N ILE A 19 22.96 -41.52 11.52
CA ILE A 19 22.26 -41.88 10.28
C ILE A 19 21.97 -43.39 10.25
N GLN A 20 22.95 -44.23 10.58
CA GLN A 20 22.74 -45.69 10.66
C GLN A 20 21.70 -46.07 11.73
N ALA A 21 21.68 -45.38 12.87
CA ALA A 21 20.67 -45.59 13.90
C ALA A 21 19.26 -45.20 13.41
N LEU A 22 19.15 -44.15 12.61
CA LEU A 22 17.90 -43.71 12.00
C LEU A 22 17.41 -44.70 10.94
N GLU A 23 18.31 -45.16 10.06
CA GLU A 23 18.02 -46.18 9.05
C GLU A 23 17.56 -47.49 9.71
N ALA A 24 18.23 -47.93 10.78
CA ALA A 24 17.84 -49.12 11.54
C ALA A 24 16.49 -48.97 12.26
N ALA A 25 16.07 -47.73 12.58
CA ALA A 25 14.75 -47.45 13.16
C ALA A 25 13.65 -47.40 12.08
N VAL A 26 13.97 -46.86 10.90
CA VAL A 26 13.07 -46.86 9.73
C VAL A 26 12.85 -48.29 9.23
N SER A 27 13.90 -49.09 9.07
CA SER A 27 13.79 -50.49 8.66
C SER A 27 12.99 -51.34 9.67
N ARG A 28 13.06 -51.02 10.97
CA ARG A 28 12.23 -51.67 12.00
C ARG A 28 10.76 -51.27 11.92
N ASN A 29 10.44 -50.04 11.51
CA ASN A 29 9.07 -49.57 11.35
C ASN A 29 8.43 -50.01 10.03
N VAL A 30 9.23 -50.25 8.98
CA VAL A 30 8.74 -50.77 7.69
C VAL A 30 8.37 -52.27 7.78
N ASN A 31 9.00 -53.04 8.67
CA ASN A 31 8.73 -54.47 8.84
C ASN A 31 7.49 -54.82 9.71
N ASN A 32 6.77 -53.82 10.25
CA ASN A 32 5.71 -54.04 11.22
C ASN A 32 4.31 -53.58 10.80
N ASN A 33 3.97 -53.50 9.50
CA ASN A 33 2.57 -53.43 9.09
C ASN A 33 2.27 -53.97 7.67
N ILE A 34 1.69 -55.17 7.67
CA ILE A 34 0.65 -55.77 6.78
C ILE A 34 1.08 -56.25 5.36
N PRO A 35 0.81 -57.55 5.05
CA PRO A 35 1.18 -58.23 3.81
C PRO A 35 0.13 -58.06 2.71
N LEU A 36 0.51 -58.22 1.45
CA LEU A 36 -0.35 -58.76 0.38
C LEU A 36 0.54 -59.27 -0.78
N ASP A 37 0.34 -60.54 -1.11
CA ASP A 37 1.02 -61.35 -2.13
C ASP A 37 1.13 -60.69 -3.50
N LEU A 38 2.26 -60.91 -4.18
CA LEU A 38 2.36 -61.11 -5.64
C LEU A 38 3.66 -61.91 -5.94
N PRO A 39 3.63 -62.87 -6.89
CA PRO A 39 4.62 -63.94 -7.01
C PRO A 39 5.89 -63.51 -7.75
N GLN A 40 7.00 -64.16 -7.37
CA GLN A 40 8.30 -64.13 -8.03
C GLN A 40 8.22 -64.64 -9.47
N GLN A 41 8.78 -63.90 -10.44
CA GLN A 41 9.50 -64.50 -11.57
C GLN A 41 10.72 -63.66 -11.96
N ASN A 42 11.77 -64.40 -12.31
CA ASN A 42 13.18 -64.05 -12.37
C ASN A 42 13.57 -63.03 -13.45
N GLU A 43 14.61 -62.26 -13.12
CA GLU A 43 15.50 -61.57 -14.06
C GLU A 43 16.27 -62.58 -14.94
N GLN A 44 16.21 -62.40 -16.25
CA GLN A 44 17.33 -62.68 -17.15
C GLN A 44 17.32 -61.62 -18.26
N GLY A 45 18.39 -60.83 -18.34
CA GLY A 45 18.63 -59.88 -19.43
C GLY A 45 19.22 -60.57 -20.66
N LEU A 46 18.96 -60.00 -21.84
CA LEU A 46 19.82 -60.00 -23.03
C LEU A 46 19.26 -59.02 -24.08
N GLU A 47 20.20 -58.50 -24.88
CA GLU A 47 20.16 -57.28 -25.68
C GLU A 47 19.42 -57.38 -27.04
N ASN A 48 19.17 -56.18 -27.62
CA ASN A 48 19.08 -55.80 -29.05
C ASN A 48 17.71 -55.59 -29.75
N GLU A 49 17.45 -54.29 -30.02
CA GLU A 49 16.98 -53.68 -31.30
C GLU A 49 15.50 -53.85 -31.77
N PRO A 50 15.00 -52.95 -32.65
CA PRO A 50 13.78 -52.15 -32.39
C PRO A 50 12.56 -52.58 -33.23
N SER A 51 11.34 -52.32 -32.75
CA SER A 51 10.16 -52.17 -33.62
C SER A 51 8.92 -51.59 -32.93
N SER A 52 8.32 -50.63 -33.63
CA SER A 52 6.88 -50.33 -33.80
C SER A 52 5.99 -50.00 -32.60
N VAL A 53 5.59 -48.71 -32.57
CA VAL A 53 4.21 -48.20 -32.54
C VAL A 53 3.13 -49.17 -32.03
N GLY A 54 2.57 -48.84 -30.87
CA GLY A 54 1.28 -49.29 -30.39
C GLY A 54 0.69 -48.22 -29.49
N GLU A 55 -0.30 -47.47 -30.00
CA GLU A 55 -1.18 -46.63 -29.19
C GLU A 55 -1.99 -47.52 -28.24
N GLU A 56 -1.84 -47.35 -26.94
CA GLU A 56 -2.84 -47.81 -25.96
C GLU A 56 -3.60 -46.61 -25.41
N VAL A 57 -4.76 -46.38 -26.00
CA VAL A 57 -5.84 -45.57 -25.45
C VAL A 57 -6.42 -46.34 -24.25
N VAL A 58 -6.14 -45.87 -23.04
CA VAL A 58 -6.88 -46.31 -21.85
C VAL A 58 -8.13 -45.46 -21.71
N GLU A 59 -9.22 -45.91 -22.32
CA GLU A 59 -10.59 -45.43 -22.04
C GLU A 59 -11.00 -45.88 -20.63
N GLY A 60 -10.65 -45.07 -19.64
CA GLY A 60 -11.21 -45.13 -18.29
C GLY A 60 -12.50 -44.33 -18.22
N ASN A 61 -13.62 -44.97 -18.52
CA ASN A 61 -14.97 -44.39 -18.39
C ASN A 61 -15.31 -44.22 -16.89
N GLN A 62 -15.05 -43.04 -16.33
CA GLN A 62 -15.57 -42.63 -15.01
C GLN A 62 -16.28 -41.28 -15.15
N GLN A 63 -17.61 -41.34 -15.19
CA GLN A 63 -18.48 -40.21 -14.88
C GLN A 63 -18.29 -39.84 -13.42
N ASP A 64 -17.30 -38.98 -13.13
CA ASP A 64 -17.04 -38.48 -11.79
C ASP A 64 -17.86 -37.20 -11.59
N THR A 65 -18.92 -37.31 -10.81
CA THR A 65 -19.78 -36.22 -10.37
C THR A 65 -18.93 -35.10 -9.75
N THR A 66 -19.04 -33.90 -10.30
CA THR A 66 -18.24 -32.72 -9.94
C THR A 66 -18.51 -32.26 -8.51
N SER A 67 -17.69 -32.71 -7.57
CA SER A 67 -17.44 -32.04 -6.30
C SER A 67 -15.93 -32.01 -6.09
N GLU A 68 -15.34 -30.82 -6.18
CA GLU A 68 -13.90 -30.62 -5.96
C GLU A 68 -13.55 -31.01 -4.51
N ARG A 69 -13.04 -32.23 -4.31
CA ARG A 69 -12.44 -32.62 -3.03
C ARG A 69 -11.15 -31.80 -2.81
N PRO A 70 -10.97 -31.16 -1.64
CA PRO A 70 -9.71 -30.50 -1.31
C PRO A 70 -8.58 -31.54 -1.24
N GLY A 71 -7.51 -31.35 -2.03
CA GLY A 71 -6.24 -32.06 -1.85
C GLY A 71 -5.65 -32.81 -3.06
N ARG A 72 -6.38 -32.99 -4.17
CA ARG A 72 -5.83 -33.68 -5.35
C ARG A 72 -5.17 -32.68 -6.31
N TRP A 73 -3.84 -32.65 -6.32
CA TRP A 73 -3.06 -31.88 -7.29
C TRP A 73 -3.09 -32.60 -8.64
N ARG A 74 -3.73 -32.00 -9.66
CA ARG A 74 -3.57 -32.44 -11.05
C ARG A 74 -2.44 -31.62 -11.66
N ILE A 75 -1.25 -32.23 -11.72
CA ILE A 75 -0.02 -31.62 -12.21
C ILE A 75 0.25 -32.16 -13.62
N THR A 76 0.44 -31.25 -14.57
CA THR A 76 0.92 -31.55 -15.92
C THR A 76 2.37 -31.10 -16.01
N ILE A 77 3.27 -31.98 -16.47
CA ILE A 77 4.68 -31.64 -16.62
C ILE A 77 4.90 -31.05 -18.02
N ASP A 78 5.38 -29.81 -18.10
CA ASP A 78 5.74 -29.18 -19.38
C ASP A 78 7.17 -29.54 -19.77
N LEU A 79 7.33 -30.42 -20.75
CA LEU A 79 8.63 -30.86 -21.25
C LEU A 79 9.20 -29.96 -22.35
N GLU A 80 8.42 -29.02 -22.89
CA GLU A 80 8.87 -28.09 -23.94
C GLU A 80 9.49 -26.80 -23.36
N SER A 81 9.32 -26.60 -22.05
CA SER A 81 9.95 -25.50 -21.33
C SER A 81 11.48 -25.58 -21.39
N ASN A 82 12.12 -24.42 -21.64
CA ASN A 82 13.57 -24.28 -21.73
C ASN A 82 14.26 -24.79 -20.44
N PRO A 83 15.39 -25.54 -20.51
CA PRO A 83 16.13 -26.05 -19.34
C PRO A 83 16.46 -25.01 -18.26
N GLY A 84 16.64 -23.73 -18.64
CA GLY A 84 16.86 -22.60 -17.73
C GLY A 84 15.60 -22.00 -17.11
N ALA A 85 14.41 -22.58 -17.34
CA ALA A 85 13.16 -22.14 -16.76
C ALA A 85 13.13 -22.35 -15.24
N LEU A 86 12.33 -21.54 -14.55
CA LEU A 86 12.15 -21.67 -13.11
C LEU A 86 11.56 -23.05 -12.77
N PRO A 87 11.97 -23.69 -11.65
CA PRO A 87 11.52 -25.05 -11.32
C PRO A 87 10.00 -25.26 -11.34
N GLY A 88 9.23 -24.25 -10.93
CA GLY A 88 7.76 -24.32 -10.95
C GLY A 88 7.12 -24.23 -12.34
N HIS A 89 7.84 -23.78 -13.39
CA HIS A 89 7.29 -23.69 -14.74
C HIS A 89 7.03 -25.07 -15.37
N TYR A 90 7.84 -26.05 -14.98
CA TYR A 90 7.64 -27.43 -15.39
C TYR A 90 6.38 -28.04 -14.76
N LEU A 91 5.77 -27.41 -13.74
CA LEU A 91 4.62 -27.93 -13.02
C LEU A 91 3.39 -27.08 -13.36
N LEU A 92 2.76 -27.37 -14.49
CA LEU A 92 1.49 -26.74 -14.87
C LEU A 92 0.37 -27.34 -14.02
N ARG A 93 -0.40 -26.48 -13.36
CA ARG A 93 -1.59 -26.91 -12.62
C ARG A 93 -2.77 -26.94 -13.57
N ALA A 94 -3.53 -28.04 -13.61
CA ALA A 94 -4.69 -28.14 -14.48
C ALA A 94 -5.75 -27.09 -14.13
N ASN A 95 -6.27 -26.40 -15.15
CA ASN A 95 -7.35 -25.44 -15.03
C ASN A 95 -8.64 -26.13 -14.52
N SER A 96 -9.33 -25.50 -13.58
CA SER A 96 -10.63 -26.00 -13.10
C SER A 96 -11.80 -25.35 -13.85
N VAL A 97 -12.89 -26.13 -14.03
CA VAL A 97 -14.09 -25.82 -14.83
C VAL A 97 -14.84 -24.58 -14.31
N PRO A 98 -15.29 -23.62 -15.14
CA PRO A 98 -15.93 -22.40 -14.69
C PRO A 98 -17.04 -22.65 -13.65
N ALA A 99 -17.01 -21.86 -12.57
CA ALA A 99 -18.05 -21.86 -11.54
C ALA A 99 -19.13 -20.89 -12.01
N ASN A 100 -20.39 -21.16 -11.66
CA ASN A 100 -21.49 -20.24 -11.96
C ASN A 100 -21.17 -18.87 -11.37
N THR A 101 -21.09 -17.85 -12.23
CA THR A 101 -20.95 -16.46 -11.82
C THR A 101 -22.23 -16.07 -11.06
N PRO A 102 -22.12 -15.57 -9.81
CA PRO A 102 -23.27 -15.06 -9.07
C PRO A 102 -23.97 -13.96 -9.88
N THR A 103 -25.29 -13.86 -9.75
CA THR A 103 -26.05 -12.75 -10.34
C THR A 103 -25.57 -11.42 -9.75
N ASP A 104 -25.26 -10.45 -10.60
CA ASP A 104 -24.74 -9.15 -10.16
C ASP A 104 -25.77 -8.37 -9.33
N PHE A 105 -25.28 -7.40 -8.54
CA PHE A 105 -26.10 -6.61 -7.62
C PHE A 105 -27.18 -5.78 -8.34
N ILE A 106 -26.98 -5.40 -9.61
CA ILE A 106 -27.96 -4.66 -10.40
C ILE A 106 -29.12 -5.57 -10.80
N ALA A 107 -28.82 -6.79 -11.26
CA ALA A 107 -29.81 -7.81 -11.60
C ALA A 107 -30.60 -8.26 -10.36
N ARG A 108 -29.98 -8.24 -9.18
CA ARG A 108 -30.64 -8.46 -7.88
C ARG A 108 -31.46 -7.26 -7.39
N GLY A 109 -31.41 -6.11 -8.08
CA GLY A 109 -32.15 -4.91 -7.71
C GLY A 109 -31.61 -4.21 -6.46
N VAL A 110 -30.34 -4.43 -6.10
CA VAL A 110 -29.69 -3.76 -4.94
C VAL A 110 -29.63 -2.25 -5.16
N ILE A 111 -29.39 -1.82 -6.40
CA ILE A 111 -29.55 -0.45 -6.86
C ILE A 111 -30.26 -0.43 -8.21
N SER A 112 -30.80 0.72 -8.61
CA SER A 112 -31.40 0.88 -9.94
C SER A 112 -30.34 0.89 -11.04
N THR A 113 -30.75 0.50 -12.26
CA THR A 113 -29.83 0.53 -13.42
C THR A 113 -29.44 1.96 -13.78
N GLU A 114 -30.32 2.94 -13.58
CA GLU A 114 -30.01 4.35 -13.82
C GLU A 114 -28.94 4.86 -12.85
N ASN A 115 -29.05 4.53 -11.56
CA ASN A 115 -28.03 4.90 -10.58
C ASN A 115 -26.69 4.23 -10.89
N ALA A 116 -26.71 2.94 -11.24
CA ALA A 116 -25.50 2.22 -11.65
C ALA A 116 -24.80 2.89 -12.84
N LEU A 117 -25.57 3.31 -13.86
CA LEU A 117 -25.03 4.01 -15.02
C LEU A 117 -24.43 5.36 -14.63
N ARG A 118 -25.09 6.13 -13.77
CA ARG A 118 -24.57 7.41 -13.27
C ARG A 118 -23.24 7.26 -12.52
N TYR A 119 -23.14 6.27 -11.64
CA TYR A 119 -21.90 6.02 -10.88
C TYR A 119 -20.78 5.52 -11.80
N PHE A 120 -21.12 4.67 -12.77
CA PHE A 120 -20.18 4.21 -13.79
C PHE A 120 -19.65 5.37 -14.64
N ASP A 121 -20.53 6.25 -15.11
CA ASP A 121 -20.17 7.41 -15.93
C ASP A 121 -19.30 8.40 -15.16
N GLU A 122 -19.61 8.68 -13.89
CA GLU A 122 -18.76 9.52 -13.02
C GLU A 122 -17.36 8.93 -12.88
N TYR A 123 -17.29 7.62 -12.62
CA TYR A 123 -16.01 6.96 -12.45
C TYR A 123 -15.19 6.98 -13.73
N GLN A 124 -15.77 6.52 -14.85
CA GLN A 124 -15.07 6.38 -16.13
C GLN A 124 -14.64 7.71 -16.72
N ASN A 125 -15.47 8.75 -16.60
CA ASN A 125 -15.23 10.06 -17.21
C ASN A 125 -14.54 11.06 -16.29
N ARG A 126 -14.24 10.71 -15.03
CA ARG A 126 -13.53 11.61 -14.11
C ARG A 126 -12.56 10.88 -13.21
N LEU A 127 -13.04 9.95 -12.37
CA LEU A 127 -12.22 9.33 -11.32
C LEU A 127 -11.05 8.50 -11.88
N ASP A 128 -11.31 7.72 -12.93
CA ASP A 128 -10.31 6.88 -13.59
C ASP A 128 -9.12 7.71 -14.15
N HIS A 129 -9.35 8.98 -14.50
CA HIS A 129 -8.31 9.89 -14.98
C HIS A 129 -7.36 10.40 -13.89
N PHE A 130 -7.76 10.35 -12.61
CA PHE A 130 -6.86 10.68 -11.49
C PHE A 130 -5.82 9.59 -11.23
N VAL A 131 -6.16 8.33 -11.51
CA VAL A 131 -5.36 7.14 -11.21
C VAL A 131 -4.81 6.46 -12.47
N TYR A 132 -4.43 7.26 -13.47
CA TYR A 132 -3.74 6.77 -14.67
C TYR A 132 -4.55 5.71 -15.45
N ARG A 133 -5.87 5.86 -15.55
CA ARG A 133 -6.76 5.00 -16.35
C ARG A 133 -6.66 3.51 -15.99
N ILE A 134 -6.98 3.12 -14.77
CA ILE A 134 -6.91 1.72 -14.29
C ILE A 134 -7.75 0.79 -15.16
N LEU A 135 -8.87 1.29 -15.71
CA LEU A 135 -9.73 0.51 -16.59
C LEU A 135 -8.99 -0.01 -17.84
N GLY A 136 -7.95 0.70 -18.31
CA GLY A 136 -7.12 0.27 -19.43
C GLY A 136 -7.95 -0.01 -20.69
N ASP A 137 -7.95 -1.24 -21.18
CA ASP A 137 -8.73 -1.65 -22.36
C ASP A 137 -10.26 -1.54 -22.15
N HIS A 138 -10.72 -1.41 -20.90
CA HIS A 138 -12.11 -1.15 -20.55
C HIS A 138 -12.49 0.34 -20.53
N SER A 139 -11.55 1.22 -20.85
CA SER A 139 -11.73 2.68 -20.82
C SER A 139 -12.88 3.20 -21.71
N THR A 140 -13.27 2.46 -22.74
CA THR A 140 -14.41 2.77 -23.64
C THR A 140 -15.53 1.74 -23.56
N ALA A 141 -15.48 0.82 -22.59
CA ALA A 141 -16.50 -0.20 -22.43
C ALA A 141 -17.78 0.39 -21.85
N THR A 142 -18.92 -0.20 -22.17
CA THR A 142 -20.21 0.13 -21.56
C THR A 142 -20.37 -0.58 -20.21
N LEU A 143 -21.26 -0.06 -19.36
CA LEU A 143 -21.62 -0.71 -18.09
C LEU A 143 -22.02 -2.19 -18.31
N GLY A 144 -22.83 -2.47 -19.32
CA GLY A 144 -23.24 -3.84 -19.66
C GLY A 144 -22.06 -4.78 -19.92
N ARG A 145 -21.03 -4.30 -20.62
CA ARG A 145 -19.83 -5.10 -20.89
C ARG A 145 -19.03 -5.40 -19.63
N ILE A 146 -18.89 -4.44 -18.72
CA ILE A 146 -18.13 -4.64 -17.47
C ILE A 146 -18.87 -5.58 -16.53
N ARG A 147 -20.20 -5.53 -16.50
CA ARG A 147 -21.06 -6.48 -15.77
C ARG A 147 -20.82 -7.92 -16.19
N GLU A 148 -20.71 -8.16 -17.49
CA GLU A 148 -20.42 -9.50 -18.04
C GLU A 148 -19.01 -10.00 -17.68
N VAL A 149 -18.02 -9.09 -17.67
CA VAL A 149 -16.61 -9.44 -17.48
C VAL A 149 -16.29 -9.69 -16.00
N SER A 150 -16.73 -8.79 -15.11
CA SER A 150 -16.42 -8.90 -13.69
C SER A 150 -17.48 -8.19 -12.83
N PRO A 151 -18.26 -8.97 -12.04
CA PRO A 151 -19.15 -8.42 -11.04
C PRO A 151 -18.40 -7.57 -10.00
N LEU A 152 -17.22 -8.03 -9.57
CA LEU A 152 -16.40 -7.30 -8.60
C LEU A 152 -15.93 -5.95 -9.15
N LEU A 153 -15.46 -5.89 -10.40
CA LEU A 153 -15.05 -4.63 -11.03
C LEU A 153 -16.23 -3.67 -11.16
N THR A 154 -17.39 -4.18 -11.57
CA THR A 154 -18.62 -3.37 -11.64
C THR A 154 -18.98 -2.79 -10.27
N THR A 155 -18.95 -3.61 -9.21
CA THR A 155 -19.24 -3.18 -7.85
C THR A 155 -18.22 -2.16 -7.36
N ALA A 156 -16.92 -2.36 -7.62
CA ALA A 156 -15.87 -1.42 -7.22
C ALA A 156 -16.07 -0.04 -7.87
N ILE A 157 -16.34 -0.02 -9.18
CA ILE A 157 -16.62 1.20 -9.95
C ILE A 157 -17.85 1.91 -9.38
N CYS A 158 -18.94 1.17 -9.15
CA CYS A 158 -20.18 1.77 -8.64
C CYS A 158 -20.04 2.25 -7.19
N ALA A 159 -19.35 1.50 -6.32
CA ALA A 159 -19.13 1.90 -4.93
C ALA A 159 -18.30 3.19 -4.86
N VAL A 160 -17.19 3.27 -5.59
CA VAL A 160 -16.36 4.47 -5.64
C VAL A 160 -17.10 5.62 -6.32
N GLY A 161 -17.86 5.37 -7.38
CA GLY A 161 -18.71 6.37 -8.02
C GLY A 161 -19.76 6.93 -7.06
N ALA A 162 -20.47 6.07 -6.32
CA ALA A 162 -21.46 6.45 -5.32
C ALA A 162 -20.85 7.28 -4.17
N LEU A 163 -19.63 6.95 -3.73
CA LEU A 163 -18.88 7.73 -2.73
C LEU A 163 -18.67 9.18 -3.20
N HIS A 164 -18.20 9.37 -4.43
CA HIS A 164 -17.86 10.71 -4.94
C HIS A 164 -19.10 11.50 -5.43
N PHE A 165 -20.21 10.80 -5.71
CA PHE A 165 -21.52 11.39 -5.94
C PHE A 165 -22.27 11.75 -4.64
N SER A 166 -21.72 11.40 -3.47
CA SER A 166 -22.38 11.54 -2.17
C SER A 166 -23.77 10.87 -2.12
N SER A 167 -23.89 9.68 -2.70
CA SER A 167 -25.14 8.93 -2.76
C SER A 167 -25.35 8.03 -1.55
N SER A 168 -26.61 7.87 -1.14
CA SER A 168 -27.02 6.89 -0.12
C SER A 168 -26.77 5.43 -0.51
N ASP A 169 -26.58 5.15 -1.81
CA ASP A 169 -26.28 3.81 -2.31
C ASP A 169 -24.86 3.32 -1.94
N PHE A 170 -23.99 4.22 -1.44
CA PHE A 170 -22.60 3.88 -1.11
C PHE A 170 -22.51 2.72 -0.11
N GLU A 171 -23.27 2.75 0.98
CA GLU A 171 -23.17 1.73 2.05
C GLU A 171 -23.48 0.32 1.55
N VAL A 172 -24.53 0.18 0.74
CA VAL A 172 -24.93 -1.13 0.23
C VAL A 172 -23.93 -1.64 -0.81
N LEU A 173 -23.39 -0.75 -1.65
CA LEU A 173 -22.34 -1.09 -2.63
C LEU A 173 -21.01 -1.42 -1.96
N TYR A 174 -20.67 -0.73 -0.86
CA TYR A 174 -19.50 -1.02 -0.05
C TYR A 174 -19.59 -2.42 0.57
N LYS A 175 -20.72 -2.76 1.20
CA LYS A 175 -20.98 -4.11 1.75
C LYS A 175 -20.90 -5.19 0.68
N GLU A 176 -21.48 -4.94 -0.49
CA GLU A 176 -21.38 -5.84 -1.65
C GLU A 176 -19.94 -6.03 -2.11
N PHE A 177 -19.16 -4.94 -2.20
CA PHE A 177 -17.76 -5.00 -2.60
C PHE A 177 -16.91 -5.81 -1.61
N VAL A 178 -17.13 -5.64 -0.30
CA VAL A 178 -16.48 -6.44 0.75
C VAL A 178 -16.85 -7.92 0.61
N ALA A 179 -18.13 -8.22 0.41
CA ALA A 179 -18.61 -9.60 0.25
C ALA A 179 -18.00 -10.31 -0.98
N LEU A 180 -17.80 -9.60 -2.09
CA LEU A 180 -17.18 -10.14 -3.29
C LEU A 180 -15.65 -10.22 -3.20
N SER A 181 -15.00 -9.31 -2.48
CA SER A 181 -13.53 -9.28 -2.36
C SER A 181 -12.99 -10.28 -1.34
N ALA A 182 -13.70 -10.54 -0.23
CA ALA A 182 -13.23 -11.42 0.83
C ALA A 182 -12.88 -12.86 0.35
N PRO A 183 -13.70 -13.55 -0.47
CA PRO A 183 -13.41 -14.91 -0.94
C PRO A 183 -12.16 -15.01 -1.82
N LEU A 184 -11.74 -13.92 -2.47
CA LEU A 184 -10.54 -13.91 -3.32
C LEU A 184 -9.27 -14.23 -2.53
N SER A 185 -9.28 -14.03 -1.21
CA SER A 185 -8.18 -14.42 -0.34
C SER A 185 -7.83 -15.91 -0.43
N PHE A 186 -8.83 -16.76 -0.73
CA PHE A 186 -8.67 -18.20 -0.85
C PHE A 186 -9.01 -18.75 -2.24
N SER A 187 -9.47 -17.88 -3.14
CA SER A 187 -9.83 -18.26 -4.51
C SER A 187 -8.59 -18.74 -5.27
N ARG A 188 -8.77 -19.82 -6.04
CA ARG A 188 -7.77 -20.33 -6.98
C ARG A 188 -7.92 -19.75 -8.38
N ARG A 189 -8.97 -18.94 -8.61
CA ARG A 189 -9.28 -18.31 -9.88
C ARG A 189 -9.31 -16.82 -9.68
N GLN A 190 -8.37 -16.15 -10.32
CA GLN A 190 -8.22 -14.71 -10.24
C GLN A 190 -7.94 -14.21 -11.65
N THR A 191 -8.44 -13.03 -11.94
CA THR A 191 -8.37 -12.39 -13.24
C THR A 191 -7.66 -11.06 -13.14
N VAL A 192 -7.28 -10.50 -14.29
CA VAL A 192 -6.73 -9.13 -14.35
C VAL A 192 -7.76 -8.09 -13.88
N ASP A 193 -9.05 -8.38 -14.01
CA ASP A 193 -10.13 -7.48 -13.59
C ASP A 193 -10.35 -7.50 -12.08
N ASP A 194 -10.06 -8.62 -11.42
CA ASP A 194 -10.02 -8.67 -9.96
C ASP A 194 -8.92 -7.73 -9.43
N VAL A 195 -7.73 -7.74 -10.06
CA VAL A 195 -6.64 -6.82 -9.71
C VAL A 195 -7.07 -5.36 -9.90
N ARG A 196 -7.74 -5.03 -11.02
CA ARG A 196 -8.27 -3.67 -11.25
C ARG A 196 -9.25 -3.28 -10.16
N ALA A 197 -10.24 -4.14 -9.88
CA ALA A 197 -11.28 -3.85 -8.90
C ALA A 197 -10.70 -3.60 -7.50
N LEU A 198 -9.73 -4.43 -7.07
CA LEU A 198 -9.07 -4.26 -5.79
C LEU A 198 -8.21 -2.99 -5.73
N CYS A 199 -7.49 -2.64 -6.81
CA CYS A 199 -6.79 -1.36 -6.91
C CYS A 199 -7.74 -0.16 -6.79
N ILE A 200 -8.89 -0.22 -7.47
CA ILE A 200 -9.92 0.83 -7.41
C ILE A 200 -10.41 0.97 -5.97
N GLY A 201 -10.82 -0.12 -5.32
CA GLY A 201 -11.20 -0.06 -3.92
C GLY A 201 -10.07 0.50 -3.04
N ALA A 202 -8.82 0.09 -3.27
CA ALA A 202 -7.69 0.53 -2.48
C ALA A 202 -7.42 2.04 -2.59
N PHE A 203 -7.57 2.66 -3.75
CA PHE A 203 -7.28 4.09 -3.91
C PHE A 203 -8.25 5.02 -3.15
N TRP A 204 -9.51 4.60 -2.93
CA TRP A 204 -10.55 5.48 -2.40
C TRP A 204 -11.27 4.98 -1.14
N LEU A 205 -11.28 3.67 -0.86
CA LEU A 205 -11.92 3.11 0.33
C LEU A 205 -10.88 3.00 1.46
N SER A 206 -10.72 4.07 2.25
CA SER A 206 -9.67 4.22 3.27
C SER A 206 -9.56 3.02 4.21
N ASP A 207 -10.71 2.49 4.66
CA ASP A 207 -10.77 1.47 5.71
C ASP A 207 -10.34 0.09 5.21
N LEU A 208 -10.45 -0.13 3.89
CA LEU A 208 -10.07 -1.38 3.23
C LEU A 208 -8.71 -1.29 2.53
N SER A 209 -8.15 -0.09 2.38
CA SER A 209 -7.04 0.19 1.46
C SER A 209 -5.86 -0.77 1.66
N TRP A 210 -5.47 -1.02 2.92
CA TRP A 210 -4.36 -1.93 3.24
C TRP A 210 -4.65 -3.39 2.90
N SER A 211 -5.82 -3.89 3.31
CA SER A 211 -6.23 -5.27 3.07
C SER A 211 -6.34 -5.56 1.57
N LEU A 212 -6.96 -4.64 0.82
CA LEU A 212 -7.13 -4.74 -0.62
C LEU A 212 -5.79 -4.71 -1.34
N VAL A 213 -4.86 -3.83 -0.96
CA VAL A 213 -3.59 -3.72 -1.67
C VAL A 213 -2.66 -4.89 -1.39
N GLY A 214 -2.68 -5.45 -0.18
CA GLY A 214 -1.98 -6.70 0.12
C GLY A 214 -2.48 -7.87 -0.74
N LEU A 215 -3.80 -8.00 -0.87
CA LEU A 215 -4.43 -8.99 -1.74
C LEU A 215 -4.09 -8.75 -3.23
N THR A 216 -4.13 -7.49 -3.66
CA THR A 216 -3.80 -7.07 -5.03
C THR A 216 -2.37 -7.47 -5.41
N VAL A 217 -1.38 -7.19 -4.55
CA VAL A 217 0.02 -7.55 -4.79
C VAL A 217 0.19 -9.06 -4.91
N ARG A 218 -0.48 -9.82 -4.04
CA ARG A 218 -0.45 -11.30 -4.07
C ARG A 218 -1.01 -11.83 -5.40
N ILE A 219 -2.23 -11.44 -5.77
CA ILE A 219 -2.88 -11.87 -7.03
C ILE A 219 -2.04 -11.44 -8.24
N THR A 220 -1.49 -10.23 -8.22
CA THR A 220 -0.61 -9.72 -9.29
C THR A 220 0.65 -10.58 -9.47
N ALA A 221 1.22 -11.07 -8.38
CA ALA A 221 2.36 -11.99 -8.40
C ALA A 221 1.95 -13.38 -8.92
N GLU A 222 0.80 -13.91 -8.49
CA GLU A 222 0.22 -15.18 -8.98
C GLU A 222 -0.05 -15.14 -10.49
N LEU A 223 -0.59 -14.02 -10.99
CA LEU A 223 -0.79 -13.78 -12.43
C LEU A 223 0.50 -13.45 -13.17
N GLN A 224 1.63 -13.30 -12.49
CA GLN A 224 2.95 -12.99 -13.06
C GLN A 224 2.95 -11.76 -13.97
N LEU A 225 2.19 -10.71 -13.63
CA LEU A 225 2.04 -9.54 -14.51
C LEU A 225 3.39 -8.87 -14.82
N HIS A 226 4.31 -8.85 -13.84
CA HIS A 226 5.67 -8.32 -13.97
C HIS A 226 6.48 -8.93 -15.15
N LYS A 227 6.24 -10.20 -15.51
CA LYS A 227 6.95 -10.85 -16.63
C LYS A 227 6.51 -10.35 -18.00
N SER A 228 5.43 -9.56 -18.07
CA SER A 228 4.91 -9.04 -19.34
C SER A 228 5.73 -7.86 -19.89
N PHE A 229 6.61 -7.26 -19.09
CA PHE A 229 7.35 -6.06 -19.45
C PHE A 229 8.20 -6.22 -20.72
N SER A 230 9.00 -7.29 -20.81
CA SER A 230 9.87 -7.52 -21.97
C SER A 230 9.08 -7.70 -23.27
N LYS A 231 7.97 -8.45 -23.23
CA LYS A 231 7.10 -8.64 -24.40
C LYS A 231 6.31 -7.39 -24.77
N ALA A 232 5.97 -6.55 -23.79
CA ALA A 232 5.36 -5.24 -24.05
C ALA A 232 6.30 -4.35 -24.89
N LEU A 233 7.59 -4.32 -24.55
CA LEU A 233 8.62 -3.58 -25.32
C LEU A 233 8.80 -4.11 -26.75
N GLN A 234 8.49 -5.39 -26.99
CA GLN A 234 8.51 -6.02 -28.32
C GLN A 234 7.25 -5.73 -29.14
N GLY A 235 6.29 -4.97 -28.59
CA GLY A 235 5.07 -4.55 -29.29
C GLY A 235 3.85 -5.43 -29.07
N ASP A 236 3.87 -6.39 -28.13
CA ASP A 236 2.70 -7.21 -27.81
C ASP A 236 1.67 -6.42 -26.98
N ARG A 237 0.44 -6.28 -27.51
CA ARG A 237 -0.64 -5.50 -26.89
C ARG A 237 -1.14 -6.08 -25.56
N ASN A 238 -1.29 -7.40 -25.47
CA ASN A 238 -1.80 -8.03 -24.26
C ASN A 238 -0.76 -7.92 -23.13
N HIS A 239 0.51 -8.13 -23.45
CA HIS A 239 1.59 -7.95 -22.51
C HIS A 239 1.80 -6.49 -22.12
N TYR A 240 1.57 -5.55 -23.04
CA TYR A 240 1.50 -4.12 -22.72
C TYR A 240 0.45 -3.82 -21.64
N SER A 241 -0.80 -4.23 -21.82
CA SER A 241 -1.87 -4.00 -20.84
C SER A 241 -1.57 -4.63 -19.48
N ARG A 242 -0.93 -5.81 -19.46
CA ARG A 242 -0.53 -6.51 -18.23
C ARG A 242 0.64 -5.85 -17.52
N ALA A 243 1.66 -5.41 -18.26
CA ALA A 243 2.79 -4.67 -17.71
C ALA A 243 2.35 -3.32 -17.14
N ARG A 244 1.45 -2.63 -17.83
CA ARG A 244 0.81 -1.40 -17.36
C ARG A 244 0.08 -1.59 -16.04
N LEU A 245 -0.74 -2.65 -15.94
CA LEU A 245 -1.44 -2.99 -14.69
C LEU A 245 -0.46 -3.32 -13.56
N TYR A 246 0.65 -4.00 -13.85
CA TYR A 246 1.70 -4.21 -12.85
C TYR A 246 2.28 -2.90 -12.30
N LEU A 247 2.57 -1.92 -13.17
CA LEU A 247 3.07 -0.60 -12.76
C LEU A 247 2.03 0.18 -11.94
N LEU A 248 0.74 0.07 -12.29
CA LEU A 248 -0.38 0.62 -11.51
C LEU A 248 -0.45 0.01 -10.11
N VAL A 249 -0.34 -1.31 -9.99
CA VAL A 249 -0.32 -2.03 -8.71
C VAL A 249 0.87 -1.59 -7.87
N TYR A 250 2.04 -1.40 -8.48
CA TYR A 250 3.22 -0.87 -7.79
C TYR A 250 2.90 0.52 -7.21
N ALA A 251 2.44 1.48 -8.03
CA ALA A 251 2.08 2.81 -7.54
C ALA A 251 1.00 2.75 -6.42
N CYS A 252 -0.06 1.97 -6.63
CA CYS A 252 -1.13 1.77 -5.65
C CYS A 252 -0.60 1.24 -4.31
N TYR A 253 0.23 0.19 -4.34
CA TYR A 253 0.85 -0.39 -3.15
C TYR A 253 1.70 0.61 -2.36
N HIS A 254 2.47 1.44 -3.07
CA HIS A 254 3.36 2.39 -2.42
C HIS A 254 2.63 3.58 -1.79
N HIS A 255 1.41 3.92 -2.24
CA HIS A 255 0.54 4.89 -1.54
C HIS A 255 0.19 4.45 -0.10
N PHE A 256 0.15 3.14 0.18
CA PHE A 256 -0.34 2.58 1.44
C PHE A 256 0.71 1.85 2.29
N SER A 257 1.94 1.75 1.78
CA SER A 257 3.07 1.18 2.53
C SER A 257 3.97 2.27 3.11
N VAL A 258 4.59 3.07 2.25
CA VAL A 258 5.64 4.02 2.66
C VAL A 258 5.12 5.11 3.60
N PRO A 259 4.00 5.82 3.33
CA PRO A 259 3.47 6.84 4.24
C PRO A 259 3.05 6.29 5.60
N TYR A 260 2.74 4.99 5.66
CA TYR A 260 2.34 4.27 6.87
C TYR A 260 3.52 3.62 7.59
N GLY A 261 4.76 3.83 7.12
CA GLY A 261 5.95 3.24 7.71
C GLY A 261 6.02 1.72 7.61
N ARG A 262 5.29 1.11 6.64
CA ARG A 262 5.26 -0.34 6.46
C ARG A 262 6.35 -0.78 5.48
N PRO A 263 7.10 -1.86 5.76
CA PRO A 263 8.08 -2.39 4.84
C PRO A 263 7.45 -2.78 3.49
N PRO A 264 7.99 -2.30 2.35
CA PRO A 264 7.52 -2.70 1.04
C PRO A 264 7.66 -4.21 0.78
N MET A 265 6.57 -4.84 0.34
CA MET A 265 6.49 -6.27 -0.04
C MET A 265 6.88 -6.49 -1.51
N THR A 266 6.75 -5.46 -2.33
CA THR A 266 7.15 -5.44 -3.73
C THR A 266 8.65 -5.20 -3.86
N ARG A 267 9.31 -5.94 -4.74
CA ARG A 267 10.73 -5.73 -5.08
C ARG A 267 10.85 -4.88 -6.35
N GLU A 268 11.96 -4.15 -6.46
CA GLU A 268 12.35 -3.47 -7.70
C GLU A 268 12.84 -4.47 -8.75
N CYS A 269 11.89 -5.11 -9.42
CA CYS A 269 12.16 -5.98 -10.56
C CYS A 269 12.55 -5.18 -11.81
N GLU A 270 12.89 -5.87 -12.91
CA GLU A 270 13.25 -5.25 -14.19
C GLU A 270 12.25 -4.17 -14.63
N ALA A 271 10.95 -4.46 -14.54
CA ALA A 271 9.90 -3.53 -14.95
C ALA A 271 9.90 -2.19 -14.17
N VAL A 272 10.34 -2.20 -12.91
CA VAL A 272 10.43 -1.00 -12.07
C VAL A 272 11.75 -0.26 -12.34
N ARG A 273 12.87 -0.99 -12.41
CA ARG A 273 14.20 -0.39 -12.64
C ARG A 273 14.30 0.28 -14.01
N ASP A 274 13.74 -0.37 -15.03
CA ASP A 274 13.76 0.08 -16.41
C ASP A 274 12.45 0.75 -16.82
N VAL A 275 11.64 1.21 -15.87
CA VAL A 275 10.28 1.71 -16.11
C VAL A 275 10.20 2.81 -17.18
N ARG A 276 11.27 3.59 -17.38
CA ARG A 276 11.35 4.59 -18.47
C ARG A 276 11.20 3.98 -19.86
N LYS A 277 11.75 2.79 -20.08
CA LYS A 277 11.63 2.06 -21.36
C LYS A 277 10.18 1.72 -21.68
N PHE A 278 9.29 1.67 -20.68
CA PHE A 278 7.86 1.44 -20.93
C PHE A 278 7.26 2.47 -21.88
N LEU A 279 7.78 3.69 -21.91
CA LEU A 279 7.33 4.75 -22.80
C LEU A 279 7.75 4.56 -24.26
N ASP A 280 8.67 3.62 -24.52
CA ASP A 280 9.05 3.22 -25.88
C ASP A 280 8.09 2.19 -26.48
N CYS A 281 7.13 1.67 -25.70
CA CYS A 281 6.12 0.74 -26.20
C CYS A 281 5.23 1.40 -27.27
N THR A 282 4.88 0.65 -28.31
CA THR A 282 4.00 1.08 -29.42
C THR A 282 2.68 1.72 -28.97
N TYR A 283 2.19 1.32 -27.79
CA TYR A 283 0.89 1.70 -27.26
C TYR A 283 0.94 2.75 -26.15
N ALA A 284 2.12 3.26 -25.81
CA ALA A 284 2.30 4.20 -24.72
C ALA A 284 1.52 5.51 -24.97
N THR A 285 0.91 6.01 -23.90
CA THR A 285 0.11 7.24 -23.88
C THR A 285 0.64 8.22 -22.84
N GLU A 286 0.08 9.43 -22.80
CA GLU A 286 0.43 10.40 -21.75
C GLU A 286 0.07 9.90 -20.34
N ASP A 287 -0.99 9.08 -20.20
CA ASP A 287 -1.33 8.46 -18.91
C ASP A 287 -0.26 7.46 -18.45
N ASP A 288 0.44 6.80 -19.39
CA ASP A 288 1.59 5.95 -19.08
C ASP A 288 2.79 6.78 -18.64
N ALA A 289 3.05 7.92 -19.28
CA ALA A 289 4.07 8.86 -18.82
C ALA A 289 3.79 9.37 -17.40
N ARG A 290 2.52 9.67 -17.08
CA ARG A 290 2.09 10.01 -15.71
C ARG A 290 2.34 8.85 -14.75
N LEU A 291 1.98 7.62 -15.11
CA LEU A 291 2.21 6.42 -14.29
C LEU A 291 3.71 6.16 -14.07
N VAL A 292 4.54 6.25 -15.11
CA VAL A 292 6.00 6.09 -15.03
C VAL A 292 6.59 7.12 -14.06
N SER A 293 6.13 8.38 -14.11
CA SER A 293 6.57 9.40 -13.16
C SER A 293 6.26 9.02 -11.71
N GLN A 294 5.14 8.33 -11.45
CA GLN A 294 4.80 7.84 -10.11
C GLN A 294 5.68 6.69 -9.67
N VAL A 295 5.91 5.71 -10.55
CA VAL A 295 6.75 4.56 -10.23
C VAL A 295 8.16 5.03 -9.87
N LEU A 296 8.71 5.97 -10.62
CA LEU A 296 10.01 6.59 -10.32
C LEU A 296 10.00 7.30 -8.96
N ARG A 297 8.95 8.06 -8.64
CA ARG A 297 8.82 8.75 -7.35
C ARG A 297 8.74 7.75 -6.19
N TRP A 298 7.94 6.70 -6.32
CA TRP A 298 7.78 5.68 -5.29
C TRP A 298 9.01 4.80 -5.12
N SER A 299 9.77 4.57 -6.18
CA SER A 299 11.10 3.97 -6.09
C SER A 299 12.05 4.83 -5.24
N ILE A 300 12.09 6.16 -5.46
CA ILE A 300 12.87 7.06 -4.59
C ILE A 300 12.37 7.00 -3.13
N CYS A 301 11.05 7.09 -2.90
CA CYS A 301 10.47 7.01 -1.55
C CYS A 301 10.73 5.67 -0.86
N THR A 302 10.78 4.57 -1.61
CA THR A 302 11.15 3.24 -1.09
C THR A 302 12.61 3.21 -0.66
N ASN A 303 13.51 3.77 -1.48
CA ASN A 303 14.93 3.87 -1.12
C ASN A 303 15.17 4.77 0.11
N ILE A 304 14.35 5.82 0.28
CA ILE A 304 14.34 6.65 1.50
C ILE A 304 13.95 5.78 2.70
N TYR A 305 12.85 5.04 2.60
CA TYR A 305 12.39 4.12 3.66
C TYR A 305 13.47 3.08 4.02
N ASP A 306 14.08 2.43 3.04
CA ASP A 306 15.12 1.41 3.27
C ASP A 306 16.38 1.99 3.91
N THR A 307 16.69 3.26 3.67
CA THR A 307 17.86 3.94 4.24
C THR A 307 17.63 4.37 5.69
N PHE A 308 16.50 5.01 5.97
CA PHE A 308 16.24 5.64 7.28
C PHE A 308 15.39 4.77 8.21
N GLY A 309 14.65 3.80 7.68
CA GLY A 309 13.72 2.95 8.41
C GLY A 309 12.53 3.70 9.00
N ALA A 310 11.69 2.95 9.73
CA ALA A 310 10.49 3.49 10.39
C ALA A 310 10.77 4.11 11.78
N ASP A 311 11.95 3.87 12.37
CA ASP A 311 12.30 4.36 13.71
C ASP A 311 12.41 5.90 13.73
N VAL A 312 11.46 6.54 14.42
CA VAL A 312 11.35 8.00 14.55
C VAL A 312 12.29 8.59 15.60
N ASP A 313 12.82 7.77 16.51
CA ASP A 313 13.73 8.19 17.57
C ASP A 313 15.19 8.05 17.13
N ARG A 314 15.47 7.28 16.07
CA ARG A 314 16.79 7.18 15.44
C ARG A 314 17.24 8.52 14.87
N LEU A 315 18.27 9.09 15.49
CA LEU A 315 19.02 10.24 15.03
C LEU A 315 19.73 9.96 13.69
N LEU A 316 19.70 10.94 12.78
CA LEU A 316 20.49 10.88 11.55
C LEU A 316 22.01 10.94 11.82
N SER A 317 22.77 10.05 11.21
CA SER A 317 24.24 10.14 11.18
C SER A 317 24.73 11.14 10.11
N GLY A 318 26.02 11.48 10.10
CA GLY A 318 26.59 12.32 9.03
C GLY A 318 26.46 11.69 7.63
N ALA A 319 26.56 10.36 7.53
CA ALA A 319 26.31 9.63 6.29
C ALA A 319 24.84 9.73 5.85
N ASP A 320 23.91 9.71 6.82
CA ASP A 320 22.48 9.88 6.55
C ASP A 320 22.17 11.26 5.97
N ILE A 321 22.85 12.33 6.42
CA ILE A 321 22.66 13.68 5.86
C ILE A 321 23.05 13.74 4.37
N SER A 322 24.16 13.08 4.00
CA SER A 322 24.58 12.96 2.60
C SER A 322 23.53 12.22 1.76
N ASN A 323 22.92 11.15 2.31
CA ASN A 323 21.83 10.45 1.67
C ASN A 323 20.57 11.32 1.52
N VAL A 324 20.22 12.12 2.53
CA VAL A 324 19.10 13.07 2.45
C VAL A 324 19.31 14.05 1.29
N ARG A 325 20.51 14.63 1.16
CA ARG A 325 20.85 15.52 0.04
C ARG A 325 20.72 14.82 -1.32
N ARG A 326 21.22 13.59 -1.43
CA ARG A 326 21.10 12.80 -2.66
C ARG A 326 19.65 12.54 -3.05
N PHE A 327 18.82 12.09 -2.12
CA PHE A 327 17.40 11.86 -2.38
C PHE A 327 16.65 13.17 -2.68
N SER A 328 17.01 14.25 -2.01
CA SER A 328 16.47 15.59 -2.26
C SER A 328 16.73 16.01 -3.71
N ILE A 329 17.97 15.90 -4.19
CA ILE A 329 18.34 16.20 -5.59
C ILE A 329 17.59 15.28 -6.58
N ALA A 330 17.41 14.01 -6.24
CA ALA A 330 16.67 13.08 -7.08
C ALA A 330 15.19 13.48 -7.22
N LEU A 331 14.54 13.91 -6.13
CA LEU A 331 13.18 14.45 -6.16
C LEU A 331 13.09 15.76 -6.94
N ASP A 332 14.06 16.66 -6.79
CA ASP A 332 14.14 17.93 -7.52
C ASP A 332 14.27 17.68 -9.03
N SER A 333 15.17 16.77 -9.41
CA SER A 333 15.40 16.36 -10.80
C SER A 333 14.17 15.72 -11.41
N LEU A 334 13.48 14.85 -10.65
CA LEU A 334 12.25 14.21 -11.12
C LEU A 334 11.13 15.24 -11.29
N CYS A 335 11.00 16.21 -10.37
CA CYS A 335 10.02 17.29 -10.51
C CYS A 335 10.31 18.16 -11.74
N ALA A 336 11.58 18.52 -11.97
CA ALA A 336 11.98 19.28 -13.15
C ALA A 336 11.77 18.50 -14.45
N GLU A 337 12.04 17.19 -14.45
CA GLU A 337 11.84 16.31 -15.61
C GLU A 337 10.37 16.27 -16.05
N TRP A 338 9.43 16.20 -15.12
CA TRP A 338 8.01 15.95 -15.42
C TRP A 338 7.12 17.19 -15.28
N GLY A 339 7.60 18.27 -14.65
CA GLY A 339 6.83 19.44 -14.25
C GLY A 339 6.13 20.16 -15.40
N ASP A 340 6.69 20.14 -16.61
CA ASP A 340 6.13 20.82 -17.79
C ASP A 340 5.76 19.87 -18.94
N LYS A 341 5.93 18.55 -18.76
CA LYS A 341 5.69 17.55 -19.82
C LYS A 341 4.22 17.22 -20.04
N PHE A 342 3.37 17.42 -19.03
CA PHE A 342 1.97 17.02 -19.11
C PHE A 342 1.06 18.13 -19.66
N ASN A 343 0.13 17.71 -20.50
CA ASN A 343 -0.88 18.56 -21.09
C ASN A 343 -2.11 18.65 -20.18
N ARG A 344 -2.97 19.63 -20.48
CA ARG A 344 -4.28 19.71 -19.84
C ARG A 344 -5.11 18.51 -20.27
N ASN A 345 -5.64 17.77 -19.30
CA ASN A 345 -6.53 16.64 -19.54
C ASN A 345 -7.97 17.13 -19.71
N ALA A 346 -8.73 16.50 -20.62
CA ALA A 346 -10.11 16.88 -20.90
C ALA A 346 -11.06 16.65 -19.70
N HIS A 347 -10.74 15.70 -18.82
CA HIS A 347 -11.61 15.23 -17.73
C HIS A 347 -11.22 15.80 -16.36
N VAL A 348 -9.92 16.02 -16.13
CA VAL A 348 -9.37 16.47 -14.84
C VAL A 348 -8.59 17.79 -14.94
N GLY A 349 -8.76 18.53 -16.03
CA GLY A 349 -8.12 19.83 -16.23
C GLY A 349 -6.60 19.72 -16.17
N ASN A 350 -5.95 20.68 -15.48
CA ASN A 350 -4.49 20.72 -15.36
C ASN A 350 -3.93 19.85 -14.22
N TYR A 351 -4.73 18.92 -13.68
CA TYR A 351 -4.26 17.99 -12.64
C TYR A 351 -2.98 17.24 -13.03
N PRO A 352 -2.78 16.73 -14.26
CA PRO A 352 -1.54 16.05 -14.62
C PRO A 352 -0.28 16.87 -14.32
N ARG A 353 -0.31 18.18 -14.58
CA ARG A 353 0.80 19.09 -14.31
C ARG A 353 0.86 19.48 -12.83
N LYS A 354 -0.25 19.97 -12.27
CA LYS A 354 -0.33 20.44 -10.89
C LYS A 354 -0.02 19.32 -9.88
N GLY A 355 -0.46 18.11 -10.18
CA GLY A 355 -0.21 16.91 -9.39
C GLY A 355 1.28 16.60 -9.22
N VAL A 356 2.13 16.89 -10.22
CA VAL A 356 3.59 16.71 -10.09
C VAL A 356 4.15 17.54 -8.95
N GLY A 357 3.74 18.82 -8.87
CA GLY A 357 4.17 19.74 -7.83
C GLY A 357 3.66 19.34 -6.44
N ILE A 358 2.37 19.01 -6.33
CA ILE A 358 1.78 18.56 -5.05
C ILE A 358 2.51 17.32 -4.53
N GLN A 359 2.68 16.29 -5.36
CA GLN A 359 3.35 15.05 -4.96
C GLN A 359 4.85 15.24 -4.71
N TYR A 360 5.50 16.18 -5.40
CA TYR A 360 6.87 16.58 -5.10
C TYR A 360 6.98 17.13 -3.68
N HIS A 361 6.11 18.07 -3.29
CA HIS A 361 6.12 18.59 -1.93
C HIS A 361 5.75 17.52 -0.90
N CYS A 362 4.84 16.60 -1.21
CA CYS A 362 4.54 15.46 -0.35
C CYS A 362 5.80 14.58 -0.10
N ALA A 363 6.53 14.24 -1.17
CA ALA A 363 7.74 13.42 -1.07
C ALA A 363 8.89 14.16 -0.36
N LYS A 364 9.07 15.47 -0.64
CA LYS A 364 10.05 16.31 0.06
C LYS A 364 9.74 16.46 1.53
N LEU A 365 8.48 16.68 1.89
CA LEU A 365 8.06 16.73 3.28
C LEU A 365 8.39 15.41 3.99
N TYR A 366 8.04 14.27 3.38
CA TYR A 366 8.39 12.94 3.90
C TYR A 366 9.90 12.81 4.15
N LEU A 367 10.73 13.06 3.13
CA LEU A 367 12.19 12.98 3.22
C LEU A 367 12.78 13.90 4.29
N CYS A 368 12.47 15.19 4.21
CA CYS A 368 13.11 16.22 5.01
C CYS A 368 12.63 16.18 6.47
N SER A 369 11.45 15.62 6.75
CA SER A 369 10.96 15.43 8.11
C SER A 369 11.89 14.54 8.96
N HIS A 370 12.71 13.70 8.33
CA HIS A 370 13.70 12.87 9.03
C HIS A 370 14.74 13.68 9.81
N ALA A 371 15.01 14.94 9.44
CA ALA A 371 15.94 15.80 10.18
C ALA A 371 15.50 16.05 11.63
N LEU A 372 14.21 15.96 11.91
CA LEU A 372 13.64 16.16 13.25
C LEU A 372 13.60 14.88 14.11
N ARG A 373 13.99 13.72 13.55
CA ARG A 373 14.03 12.46 14.31
C ARG A 373 15.04 12.55 15.44
N GLY A 374 14.62 12.11 16.63
CA GLY A 374 15.44 12.14 17.84
C GLY A 374 15.90 13.54 18.29
N ALA A 375 15.44 14.64 17.68
CA ALA A 375 15.95 15.99 17.95
C ALA A 375 15.70 16.47 19.40
N GLY A 376 14.73 15.88 20.11
CA GLY A 376 14.51 16.10 21.55
C GLY A 376 15.44 15.31 22.49
N SER A 377 16.28 14.41 21.95
CA SER A 377 17.15 13.53 22.75
C SER A 377 18.36 14.26 23.34
N ARG A 378 18.87 13.76 24.48
CA ARG A 378 20.13 14.23 25.08
C ARG A 378 21.31 14.11 24.10
N LEU A 379 21.30 13.10 23.23
CA LEU A 379 22.30 12.87 22.19
C LEU A 379 22.25 13.94 21.07
N ALA A 380 21.11 14.58 20.84
CA ALA A 380 21.02 15.67 19.87
C ALA A 380 21.77 16.91 20.36
N LYS A 381 21.79 17.15 21.68
CA LYS A 381 22.46 18.30 22.32
C LYS A 381 23.99 18.23 22.26
N SER A 382 24.56 17.04 22.02
CA SER A 382 26.01 16.83 21.91
C SER A 382 26.53 16.86 20.47
N ARG A 383 25.70 17.25 19.48
CA ARG A 383 26.11 17.32 18.08
C ARG A 383 27.05 18.50 17.82
N ALA A 384 27.93 18.30 16.84
CA ALA A 384 28.80 19.36 16.34
C ALA A 384 27.95 20.47 15.68
N PRO A 385 28.32 21.76 15.85
CA PRO A 385 27.49 22.88 15.38
C PRO A 385 27.22 22.90 13.87
N ASP A 386 28.18 22.45 13.07
CA ASP A 386 28.06 22.32 11.61
C ASP A 386 26.94 21.33 11.22
N VAL A 387 26.89 20.17 11.88
CA VAL A 387 25.86 19.15 11.66
C VAL A 387 24.48 19.66 12.08
N VAL A 388 24.40 20.48 13.13
CA VAL A 388 23.14 21.10 13.56
C VAL A 388 22.61 22.04 12.48
N LEU A 389 23.46 22.91 11.93
CA LEU A 389 23.08 23.84 10.85
C LEU A 389 22.57 23.10 9.61
N GLU A 390 23.24 22.03 9.17
CA GLU A 390 22.78 21.24 8.02
C GLU A 390 21.38 20.62 8.25
N LEU A 391 21.10 20.15 9.47
CA LEU A 391 19.81 19.58 9.82
C LEU A 391 18.73 20.64 9.94
N GLU A 392 19.06 21.84 10.42
CA GLU A 392 18.16 22.99 10.42
C GLU A 392 17.76 23.38 8.99
N GLU A 393 18.70 23.42 8.04
CA GLU A 393 18.41 23.66 6.62
C GLU A 393 17.45 22.59 6.04
N ILE A 394 17.67 21.32 6.36
CA ILE A 394 16.80 20.22 5.93
C ILE A 394 15.42 20.34 6.58
N ALA A 395 15.34 20.63 7.88
CA ALA A 395 14.08 20.82 8.59
C ALA A 395 13.27 22.01 8.04
N ASN A 396 13.95 23.12 7.71
CA ASN A 396 13.34 24.26 7.04
C ASN A 396 12.79 23.87 5.65
N SER A 397 13.50 23.01 4.91
CA SER A 397 12.99 22.47 3.64
C SER A 397 11.72 21.63 3.81
N ALA A 398 11.58 20.91 4.93
CA ALA A 398 10.35 20.21 5.28
C ALA A 398 9.20 21.20 5.57
N VAL A 399 9.46 22.26 6.35
CA VAL A 399 8.49 23.33 6.63
C VAL A 399 8.01 24.00 5.33
N LEU A 400 8.93 24.38 4.45
CA LEU A 400 8.59 24.97 3.15
C LEU A 400 7.71 24.04 2.32
N SER A 401 7.99 22.74 2.34
CA SER A 401 7.20 21.74 1.62
C SER A 401 5.79 21.60 2.21
N ALA A 402 5.67 21.52 3.53
CA ALA A 402 4.36 21.47 4.21
C ALA A 402 3.53 22.73 3.93
N VAL A 403 4.13 23.93 4.05
CA VAL A 403 3.47 25.20 3.73
C VAL A 403 3.04 25.25 2.27
N SER A 404 3.85 24.72 1.35
CA SER A 404 3.53 24.68 -0.09
C SER A 404 2.32 23.78 -0.37
N ILE A 405 2.20 22.63 0.30
CA ILE A 405 1.00 21.77 0.22
C ILE A 405 -0.24 22.55 0.67
N LEU A 406 -0.19 23.21 1.82
CA LEU A 406 -1.34 23.95 2.34
C LEU A 406 -1.71 25.12 1.44
N ARG A 407 -0.73 25.90 0.99
CA ARG A 407 -0.95 27.04 0.09
C ARG A 407 -1.53 26.62 -1.25
N ALA A 408 -1.12 25.47 -1.79
CA ALA A 408 -1.69 24.91 -3.01
C ALA A 408 -3.20 24.64 -2.84
N VAL A 409 -3.60 24.04 -1.72
CA VAL A 409 -5.03 23.82 -1.40
C VAL A 409 -5.77 25.13 -1.16
N ILE A 410 -5.17 26.09 -0.44
CA ILE A 410 -5.83 27.36 -0.07
C ILE A 410 -6.00 28.31 -1.25
N SER A 411 -5.00 28.42 -2.13
CA SER A 411 -4.86 29.57 -3.04
C SER A 411 -5.26 29.26 -4.48
N ASP A 412 -5.30 27.99 -4.88
CA ASP A 412 -5.56 27.57 -6.26
C ASP A 412 -6.95 26.91 -6.38
N PRO A 413 -7.94 27.61 -6.97
CA PRO A 413 -9.31 27.08 -7.12
C PRO A 413 -9.39 25.80 -7.95
N GLU A 414 -8.46 25.60 -8.91
CA GLU A 414 -8.44 24.36 -9.69
C GLU A 414 -8.00 23.20 -8.80
N ILE A 415 -7.00 23.41 -7.94
CA ILE A 415 -6.57 22.41 -6.95
C ILE A 415 -7.69 22.10 -5.97
N GLN A 416 -8.48 23.08 -5.54
CA GLN A 416 -9.65 22.86 -4.68
C GLN A 416 -10.74 21.97 -5.30
N SER A 417 -10.77 21.84 -6.63
CA SER A 417 -11.76 21.00 -7.33
C SER A 417 -11.36 19.51 -7.41
N TYR A 418 -10.10 19.18 -7.16
CA TYR A 418 -9.57 17.82 -7.30
C TYR A 418 -9.82 16.88 -6.10
N PRO A 419 -9.82 17.33 -4.83
CA PRO A 419 -9.92 16.44 -3.68
C PRO A 419 -11.10 15.49 -3.70
N ASN A 420 -12.26 15.90 -4.27
CA ASN A 420 -13.37 14.97 -4.54
C ASN A 420 -13.08 14.09 -5.77
N GLY A 421 -12.04 13.27 -5.69
CA GLY A 421 -11.61 12.36 -6.75
C GLY A 421 -10.14 11.93 -6.65
N LEU A 422 -9.32 12.64 -5.89
CA LEU A 422 -7.96 12.22 -5.60
C LEU A 422 -7.94 10.96 -4.70
N PRO A 423 -6.94 10.09 -4.86
CA PRO A 423 -6.72 8.99 -3.92
C PRO A 423 -6.52 9.46 -2.48
N THR A 424 -6.90 8.62 -1.52
CA THR A 424 -6.81 8.87 -0.06
C THR A 424 -5.41 9.26 0.42
N TYR A 425 -4.36 8.85 -0.28
CA TYR A 425 -2.98 9.30 -0.06
C TYR A 425 -2.85 10.83 0.04
N PHE A 426 -3.55 11.59 -0.81
CA PHE A 426 -3.46 13.05 -0.79
C PHE A 426 -4.07 13.63 0.48
N ASP A 427 -5.20 13.09 0.94
CA ASP A 427 -5.84 13.51 2.18
C ASP A 427 -4.90 13.28 3.38
N ILE A 428 -4.23 12.13 3.42
CA ILE A 428 -3.24 11.79 4.46
C ILE A 428 -2.07 12.76 4.45
N MET A 429 -1.57 13.14 3.27
CA MET A 429 -0.46 14.10 3.17
C MET A 429 -0.86 15.52 3.57
N ILE A 430 -2.12 15.93 3.36
CA ILE A 430 -2.66 17.19 3.89
C ILE A 430 -2.68 17.14 5.42
N ALA A 431 -3.22 16.07 6.01
CA ALA A 431 -3.22 15.87 7.45
C ALA A 431 -1.80 15.85 8.03
N PHE A 432 -0.88 15.15 7.37
CA PHE A 432 0.51 15.08 7.79
C PHE A 432 1.19 16.46 7.75
N ALA A 433 0.98 17.26 6.71
CA ALA A 433 1.51 18.63 6.62
C ALA A 433 1.00 19.51 7.77
N VAL A 434 -0.29 19.41 8.12
CA VAL A 434 -0.90 20.14 9.25
C VAL A 434 -0.25 19.74 10.57
N VAL A 435 -0.25 18.44 10.88
CA VAL A 435 0.30 17.91 12.14
C VAL A 435 1.80 18.21 12.25
N PHE A 436 2.53 18.09 11.15
CA PHE A 436 3.95 18.43 11.09
C PHE A 436 4.20 19.88 11.49
N LEU A 437 3.51 20.83 10.86
CA LEU A 437 3.67 22.26 11.16
C LEU A 437 3.27 22.61 12.60
N LEU A 438 2.22 22.00 13.15
CA LEU A 438 1.82 22.18 14.55
C LEU A 438 2.85 21.60 15.54
N LYS A 439 3.49 20.48 15.21
CA LYS A 439 4.56 19.92 16.04
C LYS A 439 5.82 20.77 15.98
N VAL A 440 6.17 21.30 14.81
CA VAL A 440 7.33 22.19 14.64
C VAL A 440 7.14 23.49 15.41
N SER A 441 5.96 24.12 15.31
CA SER A 441 5.66 25.37 16.01
C SER A 441 5.71 25.25 17.54
N THR A 442 5.37 24.08 18.08
CA THR A 442 5.27 23.85 19.54
C THR A 442 6.54 23.23 20.14
N ARG A 443 7.15 22.25 19.48
CA ARG A 443 8.25 21.45 20.05
C ARG A 443 9.64 21.81 19.52
N PHE A 444 9.71 22.47 18.37
CA PHE A 444 10.98 22.75 17.67
C PHE A 444 11.18 24.24 17.36
N SER A 445 10.45 25.13 18.05
CA SER A 445 10.50 26.58 17.86
C SER A 445 11.89 27.19 18.09
N ALA A 446 12.76 26.52 18.84
CA ALA A 446 14.14 26.95 19.08
C ALA A 446 15.12 26.54 17.95
N THR A 447 14.77 25.53 17.15
CA THR A 447 15.63 24.93 16.11
C THR A 447 15.16 25.31 14.71
N VAL A 448 13.86 25.59 14.54
CA VAL A 448 13.27 25.92 13.24
C VAL A 448 12.60 27.29 13.34
N GLN A 449 13.04 28.23 12.50
CA GLN A 449 12.44 29.55 12.41
C GLN A 449 11.09 29.44 11.69
N LEU A 450 10.02 29.36 12.46
CA LEU A 450 8.66 29.35 11.95
C LEU A 450 7.94 30.61 12.42
N ASP A 451 7.31 31.32 11.48
CA ASP A 451 6.34 32.36 11.83
C ASP A 451 5.07 31.68 12.33
N ASN A 452 4.92 31.65 13.65
CA ASN A 452 3.80 31.01 14.33
C ASN A 452 2.46 31.70 13.99
N GLN A 453 2.46 33.02 13.80
CA GLN A 453 1.23 33.75 13.46
C GLN A 453 0.79 33.44 12.03
N GLU A 454 1.73 33.48 11.08
CA GLU A 454 1.45 33.11 9.69
C GLU A 454 1.03 31.65 9.57
N THR A 455 1.68 30.73 10.30
CA THR A 455 1.30 29.32 10.31
C THR A 455 -0.11 29.13 10.84
N GLN A 456 -0.47 29.79 11.96
CA GLN A 456 -1.82 29.73 12.50
C GLN A 456 -2.86 30.29 11.51
N ARG A 457 -2.56 31.40 10.84
CA ARG A 457 -3.43 31.99 9.80
C ARG A 457 -3.63 31.04 8.62
N LEU A 458 -2.55 30.38 8.16
CA LEU A 458 -2.60 29.38 7.09
C LEU A 458 -3.48 28.19 7.49
N MET A 459 -3.35 27.67 8.71
CA MET A 459 -4.16 26.55 9.21
C MET A 459 -5.65 26.89 9.25
N LEU A 460 -6.01 28.09 9.71
CA LEU A 460 -7.41 28.54 9.76
C LEU A 460 -8.01 28.73 8.37
N SER A 461 -7.21 29.28 7.45
CA SER A 461 -7.59 29.43 6.05
C SER A 461 -7.80 28.06 5.40
N LEU A 462 -6.91 27.10 5.67
CA LEU A 462 -7.04 25.72 5.20
C LEU A 462 -8.35 25.10 5.68
N VAL A 463 -8.67 25.18 6.97
CA VAL A 463 -9.92 24.59 7.50
C VAL A 463 -11.15 25.22 6.86
N THR A 464 -11.14 26.53 6.62
CA THR A 464 -12.27 27.20 5.95
C THR A 464 -12.43 26.70 4.52
N VAL A 465 -11.33 26.59 3.77
CA VAL A 465 -11.36 26.06 2.39
C VAL A 465 -11.78 24.59 2.38
N LEU A 466 -11.20 23.76 3.24
CA LEU A 466 -11.54 22.34 3.33
C LEU A 466 -13.01 22.12 3.70
N LYS A 467 -13.55 22.87 4.67
CA LYS A 467 -14.99 22.82 4.99
C LYS A 467 -15.87 23.14 3.79
N GLY A 468 -15.47 24.10 2.96
CA GLY A 468 -16.15 24.41 1.70
C GLY A 468 -16.07 23.27 0.69
N VAL A 469 -14.88 22.70 0.50
CA VAL A 469 -14.62 21.57 -0.42
C VAL A 469 -15.38 20.31 0.02
N THR A 470 -15.41 20.01 1.31
CA THR A 470 -16.03 18.79 1.86
C THR A 470 -17.53 18.90 2.07
N ALA A 471 -18.13 20.09 1.96
CA ALA A 471 -19.54 20.31 2.27
C ALA A 471 -20.50 19.44 1.42
N SER A 472 -20.10 19.09 0.19
CA SER A 472 -20.89 18.25 -0.72
C SER A 472 -20.36 16.81 -0.85
N MET A 473 -19.32 16.44 -0.08
CA MET A 473 -18.75 15.09 -0.12
C MET A 473 -19.55 14.14 0.76
N HIS A 474 -19.48 12.85 0.43
CA HIS A 474 -20.07 11.82 1.27
C HIS A 474 -19.42 11.79 2.66
N PRO A 475 -20.17 11.55 3.76
CA PRO A 475 -19.60 11.48 5.10
C PRO A 475 -18.47 10.44 5.29
N HIS A 476 -18.50 9.35 4.51
CA HIS A 476 -17.44 8.32 4.52
C HIS A 476 -16.18 8.69 3.70
N HIS A 477 -16.15 9.85 3.04
CA HIS A 477 -14.94 10.31 2.36
C HIS A 477 -13.89 10.74 3.40
N LEU A 478 -12.66 10.20 3.32
CA LEU A 478 -11.61 10.40 4.32
C LEU A 478 -11.32 11.88 4.62
N LEU A 479 -11.28 12.72 3.58
CA LEU A 479 -11.11 14.17 3.74
C LEU A 479 -12.14 14.84 4.65
N VAL A 480 -13.38 14.34 4.73
CA VAL A 480 -14.42 14.88 5.64
C VAL A 480 -13.98 14.70 7.09
N SER A 481 -13.57 13.48 7.45
CA SER A 481 -13.07 13.16 8.79
C SER A 481 -11.79 13.92 9.12
N ILE A 482 -10.86 14.02 8.17
CA ILE A 482 -9.62 14.80 8.34
C ILE A 482 -9.93 16.28 8.56
N THR A 483 -10.87 16.85 7.80
CA THR A 483 -11.27 18.26 7.94
C THR A 483 -11.82 18.55 9.33
N LYS A 484 -12.71 17.67 9.83
CA LYS A 484 -13.24 17.75 11.20
C LYS A 484 -12.11 17.65 12.22
N GLY A 485 -11.23 16.65 12.09
CA GLY A 485 -10.15 16.43 13.03
C GLY A 485 -9.11 17.55 13.06
N ILE A 486 -8.81 18.19 11.92
CA ILE A 486 -7.97 19.38 11.88
C ILE A 486 -8.65 20.55 12.59
N ASP A 487 -9.95 20.78 12.36
CA ASP A 487 -10.71 21.84 13.03
C ASP A 487 -10.70 21.67 14.56
N ASP A 488 -10.99 20.46 15.04
CA ASP A 488 -10.97 20.11 16.46
C ASP A 488 -9.57 20.33 17.08
N LEU A 489 -8.52 19.92 16.36
CA LEU A 489 -7.12 20.11 16.80
C LEU A 489 -6.77 21.60 16.94
N LEU A 490 -7.19 22.43 15.99
CA LEU A 490 -6.95 23.88 16.05
C LEU A 490 -7.73 24.54 17.18
N GLN A 491 -8.97 24.13 17.42
CA GLN A 491 -9.77 24.64 18.54
C GLN A 491 -9.09 24.32 19.89
N ARG A 492 -8.65 23.09 20.10
CA ARG A 492 -7.90 22.69 21.31
C ARG A 492 -6.61 23.48 21.48
N SER A 493 -5.87 23.72 20.40
CA SER A 493 -4.62 24.49 20.45
C SER A 493 -4.83 25.95 20.89
N ARG A 494 -5.96 26.56 20.50
CA ARG A 494 -6.34 27.91 20.94
C ARG A 494 -6.69 27.93 22.42
N MET A 495 -7.53 27.00 22.86
CA MET A 495 -7.94 26.91 24.28
C MET A 495 -6.73 26.70 25.21
N ALA A 496 -5.74 25.91 24.80
CA ALA A 496 -4.50 25.73 25.55
C ALA A 496 -3.65 27.01 25.62
N SER A 497 -3.60 27.79 24.53
CA SER A 497 -2.90 29.09 24.50
C SER A 497 -3.61 30.13 25.37
N ASP A 498 -4.95 30.17 25.35
CA ASP A 498 -5.75 31.11 26.13
C ASP A 498 -5.68 30.77 27.64
N ALA A 499 -5.69 29.48 27.99
CA ALA A 499 -5.51 29.03 29.37
C ALA A 499 -4.11 29.34 29.92
N ALA A 500 -3.07 29.23 29.09
CA ALA A 500 -1.71 29.63 29.46
C ALA A 500 -1.55 31.15 29.64
N GLN A 501 -2.35 31.96 28.94
CA GLN A 501 -2.39 33.42 29.09
C GLN A 501 -3.29 33.89 30.24
N ALA A 502 -4.22 33.05 30.73
CA ALA A 502 -5.17 33.38 31.79
C ALA A 502 -4.67 33.08 33.22
N VAL A 503 -3.46 32.56 33.41
CA VAL A 503 -2.85 32.40 34.74
C VAL A 503 -2.20 33.74 35.13
N PRO A 504 -2.69 34.45 36.17
CA PRO A 504 -2.04 35.66 36.64
C PRO A 504 -0.67 35.31 37.25
N MET A 505 0.36 36.05 36.85
CA MET A 505 1.71 36.04 37.40
C MET A 505 1.76 36.60 38.84
N ASP A 506 1.05 35.97 39.79
CA ASP A 506 1.14 36.36 41.21
C ASP A 506 1.00 35.21 42.23
N LEU A 507 1.11 33.94 41.82
CA LEU A 507 1.06 32.80 42.77
C LEU A 507 2.19 31.77 42.65
N LEU A 508 3.20 31.99 41.79
CA LEU A 508 4.36 31.07 41.68
C LEU A 508 5.59 31.48 42.52
N GLN A 509 5.40 32.28 43.58
CA GLN A 509 6.50 32.66 44.49
C GLN A 509 6.31 32.18 45.94
N GLN A 510 5.30 31.37 46.27
CA GLN A 510 5.03 30.98 47.67
C GLN A 510 4.83 29.49 47.98
N GLU A 511 5.03 28.57 47.03
CA GLU A 511 4.92 27.12 47.30
C GLU A 511 6.21 26.31 47.05
N ALA A 512 7.38 26.97 47.04
CA ALA A 512 8.65 26.27 46.90
C ALA A 512 9.28 25.79 48.24
N GLN A 513 8.59 25.88 49.39
CA GLN A 513 9.25 25.60 50.69
C GLN A 513 8.53 24.74 51.72
N GLN A 514 7.35 24.17 51.45
CA GLN A 514 6.77 23.17 52.36
C GLN A 514 6.12 22.05 51.57
N ILE A 515 6.75 20.87 51.61
CA ILE A 515 6.18 19.52 51.75
C ILE A 515 7.34 18.54 51.44
N ILE A 516 8.27 18.45 52.39
CA ILE A 516 9.05 17.24 52.66
C ILE A 516 8.43 16.71 53.95
N TYR A 517 7.99 15.44 53.93
CA TYR A 517 7.21 14.71 54.95
C TYR A 517 5.70 15.06 55.04
N ASP A 518 4.82 14.21 54.52
CA ASP A 518 4.25 13.11 55.31
C ASP A 518 3.41 12.16 54.44
N ARG A 519 3.40 10.88 54.80
CA ARG A 519 2.75 9.76 54.12
C ARG A 519 1.56 9.32 54.95
N LYS A 520 0.33 9.49 54.45
CA LYS A 520 -0.82 8.58 54.69
C LYS A 520 -2.04 8.99 53.86
N THR A 521 -2.47 8.08 53.00
CA THR A 521 -3.79 8.05 52.34
C THR A 521 -4.94 8.09 53.36
N PRO A 522 -6.11 8.58 52.93
CA PRO A 522 -7.21 7.63 52.75
C PRO A 522 -7.89 7.72 51.39
N TYR A 523 -8.44 6.57 51.05
CA TYR A 523 -9.06 6.12 49.81
C TYR A 523 -10.45 6.76 49.63
N VAL A 524 -10.70 7.39 48.47
CA VAL A 524 -12.05 7.55 47.90
C VAL A 524 -11.91 7.29 46.40
N GLY A 525 -12.56 6.22 45.93
CA GLY A 525 -12.37 5.68 44.59
C GLY A 525 -13.01 6.52 43.49
N PHE A 526 -12.30 6.64 42.39
CA PHE A 526 -12.86 6.75 41.04
C PHE A 526 -12.04 5.83 40.15
N GLY A 527 -12.69 4.75 39.70
CA GLY A 527 -12.11 3.83 38.73
C GLY A 527 -12.13 4.45 37.34
N LEU A 528 -10.94 4.62 36.77
CA LEU A 528 -10.70 4.43 35.35
C LEU A 528 -9.32 3.79 35.25
N GLU A 529 -9.29 2.56 34.74
CA GLU A 529 -8.09 1.80 34.45
C GLU A 529 -7.23 2.60 33.46
N THR A 530 -6.25 3.31 33.99
CA THR A 530 -5.11 3.85 33.25
C THR A 530 -4.12 2.72 33.05
N ASP A 531 -4.22 2.00 31.94
CA ASP A 531 -3.10 1.25 31.38
C ASP A 531 -3.32 1.02 29.88
N GLY A 532 -2.53 1.71 29.06
CA GLY A 532 -2.48 1.56 27.62
C GLY A 532 -2.56 2.89 26.87
N ILE A 533 -1.85 2.98 25.75
CA ILE A 533 -1.84 4.09 24.78
C ILE A 533 -0.84 5.21 25.11
N PHE A 534 0.45 4.91 24.92
CA PHE A 534 1.39 5.82 24.26
C PHE A 534 2.53 4.96 23.71
N ASP A 535 2.25 4.22 22.62
CA ASP A 535 3.32 3.62 21.83
C ASP A 535 3.64 4.55 20.66
N GLN A 536 4.80 5.20 20.74
CA GLN A 536 5.23 6.31 19.89
C GLN A 536 5.58 5.89 18.44
N TYR A 537 5.35 4.62 18.11
CA TYR A 537 5.77 3.97 16.86
C TYR A 537 4.73 3.97 15.73
N PHE A 538 3.49 4.36 16.01
CA PHE A 538 2.42 4.26 15.02
C PHE A 538 1.84 5.61 14.62
N MET A 539 2.10 6.03 13.38
CA MET A 539 1.18 6.91 12.66
C MET A 539 -0.15 6.21 12.30
N SER A 540 -0.30 4.91 12.61
CA SER A 540 -1.58 4.20 12.43
C SER A 540 -2.60 4.46 13.54
N GLU A 541 -2.23 5.13 14.64
CA GLU A 541 -3.16 5.52 15.72
C GLU A 541 -3.55 7.00 15.65
N PHE A 542 -3.62 7.59 14.45
CA PHE A 542 -4.64 8.61 14.25
C PHE A 542 -5.95 7.89 13.96
N ASP A 543 -6.55 7.36 15.02
CA ASP A 543 -7.91 6.85 14.99
C ASP A 543 -8.89 8.03 14.83
N PHE A 544 -9.09 8.45 13.59
CA PHE A 544 -10.18 9.36 13.22
C PHE A 544 -11.56 8.67 13.27
N LEU A 545 -11.66 7.43 13.79
CA LEU A 545 -12.86 6.60 13.78
C LEU A 545 -13.42 6.24 15.17
N SER A 546 -12.95 6.86 16.25
CA SER A 546 -13.62 6.77 17.56
C SER A 546 -14.89 7.66 17.59
N GLY A 547 -15.92 7.22 16.88
CA GLY A 547 -17.21 7.89 16.84
C GLY A 547 -18.33 7.04 16.23
N GLN A 548 -18.21 5.72 16.23
CA GLN A 548 -19.32 4.84 15.87
C GLN A 548 -19.69 3.95 17.06
N ASP A 549 -20.94 4.07 17.49
CA ASP A 549 -21.55 3.21 18.49
C ASP A 549 -21.45 1.74 18.04
N PRO A 550 -21.01 0.82 18.91
CA PRO A 550 -20.93 -0.61 18.60
C PRO A 550 -22.31 -1.30 18.46
N GLU A 551 -23.43 -0.58 18.50
CA GLU A 551 -24.78 -1.17 18.42
C GLU A 551 -25.46 -1.07 17.03
N SER A 552 -24.83 -0.53 15.99
CA SER A 552 -25.45 -0.43 14.66
C SER A 552 -25.03 -1.51 13.64
N LEU A 553 -24.46 -2.63 14.10
CA LEU A 553 -24.13 -3.79 13.28
C LEU A 553 -24.71 -5.09 13.88
N ILE A 554 -26.04 -5.23 13.77
CA ILE A 554 -26.73 -6.52 13.68
C ILE A 554 -27.67 -6.47 12.48
#